data_AF-A0A7S2QLD9-F1
#
_entry.id   AF-A0A7S2QLD9-F1
#
_cell.length_a   1.000
_cell.length_b   1.000
_cell.length_c   1.000
_cell.angle_alpha   90.00
_cell.angle_beta   90.00
_cell.angle_gamma   90.00
#
_symmetry.space_group_name_H-M   'P 1'
#
loop_
_entity.id
_entity.type
_entity.pdbx_description
1 polymer ?
#
loop_
_entity_poly.entity_id
_entity_poly.type
_entity_poly.pdbx_seq_one_letter_code
_entity_poly.pdbx_strand_id
1 'polypeptide(L)'
;AGLLDDGLARASGSSLRPPPGLSLVPRRLDLINESTGDAGPEQLLRGGNVDGWWLGMAAGISLPKALLQLKVGFPAAMLDSADDSVLAALHTRVVNVLLEQPTDMFATCGLSYKLGALSDGFSLS
;
A
#
# COMPACT_ATOMS: atom_id res chain seq x y z
N ALA A 1 31.87 40.51 8.95
CA ALA A 1 32.14 39.20 8.33
C ALA A 1 32.31 38.19 9.46
N GLY A 2 31.50 37.12 9.52
CA GLY A 2 31.67 36.08 10.55
C GLY A 2 30.43 35.73 11.39
N LEU A 3 29.25 35.53 10.77
CA LEU A 3 28.11 34.92 11.47
C LEU A 3 27.07 34.24 10.56
N LEU A 4 27.40 34.02 9.28
CA LEU A 4 26.51 33.35 8.31
C LEU A 4 27.13 32.10 7.64
N ASP A 5 28.40 31.77 7.91
CA ASP A 5 29.09 30.66 7.21
C ASP A 5 29.05 29.31 7.93
N ASP A 6 28.79 29.26 9.24
CA ASP A 6 28.88 27.99 10.00
C ASP A 6 27.65 27.08 9.87
N GLY A 7 26.53 27.60 9.38
CA GLY A 7 25.30 26.82 9.18
C GLY A 7 25.29 25.97 7.91
N LEU A 8 25.92 26.47 6.83
CA LEU A 8 25.98 25.78 5.54
C LEU A 8 27.11 24.75 5.47
N ALA A 9 28.21 24.96 6.21
CA ALA A 9 29.35 24.04 6.24
C ALA A 9 29.02 22.69 6.93
N ARG A 10 28.03 22.65 7.83
CA ARG A 10 27.61 21.40 8.51
C ARG A 10 26.74 20.47 7.67
N ALA A 11 26.24 20.93 6.53
CA ALA A 11 25.54 20.10 5.55
C ALA A 11 26.49 19.43 4.53
N SER A 12 27.81 19.61 4.67
CA SER A 12 28.81 18.99 3.78
C SER A 12 29.26 17.59 4.23
N GLY A 13 28.78 17.11 5.38
CA GLY A 13 29.30 15.93 6.08
C GLY A 13 28.52 14.62 5.96
N SER A 14 27.45 14.56 5.16
CA SER A 14 26.87 13.29 4.73
C SER A 14 26.88 13.26 3.22
N SER A 15 27.81 12.51 2.63
CA SER A 15 27.75 12.22 1.20
C SER A 15 26.34 11.76 0.85
N LEU A 16 25.64 12.49 -0.03
CA LEU A 16 24.40 12.01 -0.61
C LEU A 16 24.69 10.60 -1.14
N ARG A 17 24.03 9.60 -0.57
CA ARG A 17 24.20 8.23 -1.05
C ARG A 17 23.50 8.16 -2.40
N PRO A 18 24.10 7.46 -3.38
CA PRO A 18 23.38 7.19 -4.62
C PRO A 18 22.04 6.52 -4.28
N PRO A 19 20.98 6.82 -5.02
CA PRO A 19 19.68 6.20 -4.78
C PRO A 19 19.84 4.67 -4.78
N PRO A 20 19.11 3.97 -3.91
CA PRO A 20 19.14 2.51 -3.90
C PRO A 20 18.71 1.98 -5.27
N GLY A 21 19.28 0.84 -5.67
CA GLY A 21 18.92 0.21 -6.94
C GLY A 21 17.44 -0.18 -7.00
N LEU A 22 16.82 -0.05 -8.17
CA LEU A 22 15.43 -0.41 -8.40
C LEU A 22 15.25 -1.93 -8.50
N SER A 23 15.23 -2.61 -7.36
CA SER A 23 15.15 -4.09 -7.31
C SER A 23 13.77 -4.65 -7.67
N LEU A 24 12.73 -3.81 -7.65
CA LEU A 24 11.33 -4.20 -7.84
C LEU A 24 10.79 -3.94 -9.25
N VAL A 25 11.64 -3.59 -10.21
CA VAL A 25 11.22 -3.43 -11.61
C VAL A 25 10.60 -4.75 -12.10
N PRO A 26 9.32 -4.77 -12.53
CA PRO A 26 8.67 -5.98 -13.01
C PRO A 26 9.40 -6.55 -14.23
N ARG A 27 9.75 -7.84 -14.18
CA ARG A 27 10.43 -8.54 -15.28
C ARG A 27 9.56 -9.57 -16.00
N ARG A 28 8.46 -10.00 -15.37
CA ARG A 28 7.51 -10.96 -15.91
C ARG A 28 6.25 -10.21 -16.30
N LEU A 29 5.93 -10.24 -17.59
CA LEU A 29 4.81 -9.51 -18.18
C LEU A 29 3.81 -10.45 -18.86
N ASP A 30 3.94 -11.76 -18.62
CA ASP A 30 3.04 -12.77 -19.12
C ASP A 30 1.62 -12.50 -18.58
N LEU A 31 0.64 -12.65 -19.46
CA LEU A 31 -0.76 -12.38 -19.13
C LEU A 31 -1.43 -13.64 -18.58
N ILE A 32 -2.17 -13.46 -17.49
CA ILE A 32 -3.12 -14.46 -16.99
C ILE A 32 -4.49 -14.09 -17.57
N ASN A 33 -5.00 -14.92 -18.49
CA ASN A 33 -6.23 -14.63 -19.24
C ASN A 33 -7.49 -15.21 -18.59
N GLU A 34 -7.36 -15.77 -17.39
CA GLU A 34 -8.49 -16.27 -16.61
C GLU A 34 -9.39 -15.10 -16.19
N SER A 35 -10.69 -15.25 -16.40
CA SER A 35 -11.71 -14.26 -16.08
C SER A 35 -12.98 -14.96 -15.66
N THR A 36 -13.70 -14.38 -14.70
CA THR A 36 -15.03 -14.86 -14.31
C THR A 36 -16.13 -14.35 -15.26
N GLY A 37 -15.76 -13.54 -16.26
CA GLY A 37 -16.68 -13.02 -17.28
C GLY A 37 -17.74 -12.08 -16.70
N ASP A 38 -18.95 -12.15 -17.27
CA ASP A 38 -20.06 -11.26 -16.88
C ASP A 38 -20.73 -11.64 -15.55
N ALA A 39 -20.35 -12.76 -14.94
CA ALA A 39 -20.92 -13.24 -13.68
C ALA A 39 -20.49 -12.42 -12.45
N GLY A 40 -19.47 -11.54 -12.61
CA GLY A 40 -18.87 -10.78 -11.51
C GLY A 40 -17.83 -11.58 -10.72
N PRO A 41 -17.35 -11.07 -9.58
CA PRO A 41 -16.31 -11.73 -8.79
C PRO A 41 -16.76 -13.11 -8.26
N GLU A 42 -15.90 -14.11 -8.44
CA GLU A 42 -16.05 -15.44 -7.87
C GLU A 42 -15.42 -15.51 -6.47
N GLN A 43 -16.11 -16.15 -5.53
CA GLN A 43 -15.57 -16.38 -4.19
C GLN A 43 -14.64 -17.60 -4.21
N LEU A 44 -13.33 -17.37 -4.07
CA LEU A 44 -12.32 -18.45 -4.05
C LEU A 44 -12.12 -19.03 -2.66
N LEU A 45 -12.27 -18.20 -1.62
CA LEU A 45 -12.05 -18.60 -0.23
C LEU A 45 -13.26 -18.23 0.61
N ARG A 46 -13.75 -19.21 1.36
CA ARG A 46 -14.83 -19.05 2.33
C ARG A 46 -14.52 -19.90 3.55
N GLY A 47 -14.12 -19.26 4.65
CA GLY A 47 -13.86 -20.00 5.88
C GLY A 47 -13.38 -19.13 7.04
N GLY A 48 -14.00 -19.33 8.21
CA GLY A 48 -13.60 -18.69 9.46
C GLY A 48 -13.61 -17.17 9.36
N ASN A 49 -12.42 -16.56 9.49
CA ASN A 49 -12.23 -15.11 9.55
C ASN A 49 -11.74 -14.50 8.22
N VAL A 50 -11.78 -15.26 7.11
CA VAL A 50 -11.26 -14.82 5.81
C VAL A 50 -12.24 -15.17 4.70
N ASP A 51 -12.57 -14.14 3.91
CA ASP A 51 -13.26 -14.28 2.63
C ASP A 51 -12.37 -13.74 1.52
N GLY A 52 -12.31 -14.45 0.40
CA GLY A 52 -11.48 -14.09 -0.75
C GLY A 52 -12.29 -14.12 -2.03
N TRP A 53 -12.19 -13.04 -2.80
CA TRP A 53 -12.94 -12.83 -4.04
C TRP A 53 -11.99 -12.52 -5.20
N TRP A 54 -12.31 -13.03 -6.38
CA TRP A 54 -11.51 -12.91 -7.59
C TRP A 54 -12.36 -12.57 -8.79
N LEU A 55 -11.94 -11.58 -9.58
CA LEU A 55 -12.63 -11.19 -10.81
C LEU A 55 -11.90 -11.66 -12.08
N GLY A 56 -10.58 -11.86 -11.99
CA GLY A 56 -9.76 -12.13 -13.17
C GLY A 56 -9.55 -10.91 -14.06
N MET A 57 -9.06 -11.18 -15.28
CA MET A 57 -8.80 -10.13 -16.26
C MET A 57 -10.10 -9.44 -16.67
N ALA A 58 -10.11 -8.11 -16.60
CA ALA A 58 -11.27 -7.31 -17.00
C ALA A 58 -11.48 -7.35 -18.52
N ALA A 59 -12.74 -7.43 -18.96
CA ALA A 59 -13.06 -7.40 -20.39
C ALA A 59 -12.55 -6.11 -21.04
N GLY A 60 -11.77 -6.26 -22.12
CA GLY A 60 -11.26 -5.12 -22.90
C GLY A 60 -10.00 -4.45 -22.36
N ILE A 61 -9.44 -4.89 -21.22
CA ILE A 61 -8.17 -4.38 -20.69
C ILE A 61 -7.25 -5.56 -20.39
N SER A 62 -6.20 -5.73 -21.19
CA SER A 62 -5.22 -6.81 -21.02
C SER A 62 -3.86 -6.24 -20.63
N LEU A 63 -3.63 -6.08 -19.32
CA LEU A 63 -2.39 -5.55 -18.77
C LEU A 63 -1.80 -6.54 -17.74
N PRO A 64 -0.47 -6.65 -17.62
CA PRO A 64 0.19 -7.42 -16.58
C PRO A 64 0.15 -6.67 -15.24
N LYS A 65 -1.07 -6.32 -14.80
CA LYS A 65 -1.34 -5.56 -13.58
C LYS A 65 -2.47 -6.24 -12.82
N ALA A 66 -2.38 -6.19 -11.50
CA ALA A 66 -3.43 -6.65 -10.62
C ALA A 66 -3.73 -5.57 -9.58
N LEU A 67 -4.98 -5.52 -9.13
CA LEU A 67 -5.38 -4.75 -7.97
C LEU A 67 -5.68 -5.75 -6.85
N LEU A 68 -4.97 -5.62 -5.74
CA LEU A 68 -5.25 -6.37 -4.53
C LEU A 68 -5.99 -5.43 -3.57
N GLN A 69 -7.06 -5.91 -2.95
CA GLN A 69 -7.79 -5.15 -1.94
C GLN A 69 -8.02 -6.04 -0.74
N LEU A 70 -7.57 -5.57 0.42
CA LEU A 70 -7.72 -6.25 1.69
C LEU A 70 -8.44 -5.33 2.67
N LYS A 71 -9.45 -5.88 3.34
CA LYS A 71 -10.10 -5.25 4.48
C LYS A 71 -9.87 -6.11 5.70
N VAL A 72 -9.30 -5.53 6.75
CA VAL A 72 -9.12 -6.18 8.05
C VAL A 72 -10.17 -5.59 8.99
N GLY A 73 -11.21 -6.38 9.30
CA GLY A 73 -12.32 -5.93 10.14
C GLY A 73 -11.92 -5.74 11.60
N PHE A 74 -12.51 -4.75 12.26
CA PHE A 74 -12.38 -4.58 13.71
C PHE A 74 -13.35 -5.48 14.48
N PRO A 75 -12.97 -5.91 15.70
CA PRO A 75 -13.91 -6.57 16.61
C PRO A 75 -15.01 -5.60 17.03
N ALA A 76 -16.22 -6.10 17.30
CA ALA A 76 -17.39 -5.29 17.63
C ALA A 76 -17.14 -4.30 18.79
N ALA A 77 -16.38 -4.71 19.81
CA ALA A 77 -16.02 -3.86 20.95
C ALA A 77 -15.29 -2.57 20.56
N MET A 78 -14.55 -2.58 19.44
CA MET A 78 -13.80 -1.42 18.94
C MET A 78 -14.70 -0.45 18.15
N LEU A 79 -15.82 -0.93 17.60
CA LEU A 79 -16.77 -0.12 16.84
C LEU A 79 -17.60 0.82 17.72
N ASP A 80 -17.75 0.47 19.00
CA ASP A 80 -18.56 1.23 19.97
C ASP A 80 -17.77 2.39 20.62
N SER A 81 -16.48 2.53 20.30
CA SER A 81 -15.57 3.48 20.94
C SER A 81 -15.03 4.51 19.93
N ALA A 82 -15.32 5.79 20.20
CA ALA A 82 -14.74 6.88 19.42
C ALA A 82 -13.22 6.97 19.59
N ASP A 83 -12.71 6.66 20.78
CA ASP A 83 -11.28 6.69 21.08
C ASP A 83 -10.52 5.63 20.27
N ASP A 84 -11.10 4.44 20.12
CA ASP A 84 -10.49 3.38 19.33
C ASP A 84 -10.47 3.70 17.82
N SER A 85 -11.51 4.37 17.32
CA SER A 85 -11.55 4.87 15.95
C SER A 85 -10.45 5.91 15.69
N VAL A 86 -10.22 6.82 16.65
CA VAL A 86 -9.13 7.79 16.58
C VAL A 86 -7.77 7.09 16.64
N LEU A 87 -7.61 6.10 17.52
CA LEU A 87 -6.37 5.32 17.64
C LEU A 87 -6.06 4.58 16.34
N ALA A 88 -7.06 3.99 15.67
CA ALA A 88 -6.90 3.34 14.37
C ALA A 88 -6.43 4.33 13.27
N ALA A 89 -6.99 5.54 13.25
CA ALA A 89 -6.56 6.58 12.32
C ALA A 89 -5.11 7.03 12.58
N LEU A 90 -4.75 7.23 13.86
CA LEU A 90 -3.39 7.57 14.27
C LEU A 90 -2.39 6.47 13.90
N HIS A 91 -2.74 5.21 14.16
CA HIS A 91 -1.93 4.05 13.78
C HIS A 91 -1.66 4.03 12.28
N THR A 92 -2.70 4.21 11.46
CA THR A 92 -2.56 4.28 10.00
C THR A 92 -1.63 5.41 9.56
N ARG A 93 -1.70 6.57 10.22
CA ARG A 93 -0.81 7.70 9.92
C ARG A 93 0.64 7.39 10.24
N VAL A 94 0.91 6.79 11.40
CA VAL A 94 2.26 6.37 11.81
C VAL A 94 2.85 5.36 10.82
N VAL A 95 2.06 4.34 10.44
CA VAL A 95 2.51 3.33 9.48
C VAL A 95 2.84 3.96 8.13
N ASN A 96 1.98 4.84 7.62
CA ASN A 96 2.24 5.52 6.34
C ASN A 96 3.54 6.36 6.36
N VAL A 97 3.85 7.03 7.48
CA VAL A 97 5.11 7.79 7.62
C VAL A 97 6.31 6.85 7.67
N LEU A 98 6.22 5.74 8.41
CA LEU A 98 7.31 4.76 8.50
C LEU A 98 7.58 4.07 7.16
N LEU A 99 6.54 3.88 6.35
CA LEU A 99 6.62 3.21 5.06
C LEU A 99 6.89 4.16 3.89
N GLU A 100 6.94 5.48 4.08
CA GLU A 100 7.14 6.45 3.00
C GLU A 100 8.42 6.15 2.19
N GLN A 101 9.58 6.19 2.83
CA GLN A 101 10.86 5.94 2.17
C GLN A 101 10.98 4.56 1.49
N PRO A 102 10.62 3.42 2.12
CA PRO A 102 10.71 2.13 1.43
C PRO A 102 9.73 2.00 0.25
N THR A 103 8.66 2.81 0.22
CA THR A 103 7.63 2.73 -0.82
C THR A 103 7.85 3.72 -1.97
N ASP A 104 8.76 4.69 -1.84
CA ASP A 104 9.22 5.53 -2.96
C ASP A 104 9.76 4.69 -4.15
N MET A 105 10.45 3.60 -3.83
CA MET A 105 10.93 2.65 -4.83
C MET A 105 9.77 1.95 -5.55
N PHE A 106 8.66 1.70 -4.86
CA PHE A 106 7.48 1.04 -5.45
C PHE A 106 6.91 1.94 -6.54
N ALA A 107 6.69 3.22 -6.22
CA ALA A 107 6.15 4.19 -7.16
C ALA A 107 7.02 4.30 -8.42
N THR A 108 8.35 4.31 -8.24
CA THR A 108 9.31 4.35 -9.36
C THR A 108 9.25 3.07 -10.22
N CYS A 109 8.91 1.93 -9.63
CA CYS A 109 8.76 0.64 -10.32
C CYS A 109 7.34 0.38 -10.86
N GLY A 110 6.43 1.37 -10.77
CA GLY A 110 5.04 1.22 -11.23
C GLY A 110 4.14 0.42 -10.28
N LEU A 111 4.55 0.27 -9.01
CA LEU A 111 3.80 -0.34 -7.93
C LEU A 111 3.26 0.75 -7.00
N SER A 112 2.07 0.57 -6.47
CA SER A 112 1.46 1.50 -5.51
C SER A 112 0.86 0.71 -4.37
N TYR A 113 0.92 1.27 -3.15
CA TYR A 113 0.17 0.78 -2.01
C TYR A 113 -0.58 1.96 -1.37
N LYS A 114 -1.67 1.66 -0.66
CA LYS A 114 -2.43 2.61 0.12
C LYS A 114 -2.99 1.91 1.35
N LEU A 115 -2.69 2.46 2.53
CA LEU A 115 -3.27 2.05 3.80
C LEU A 115 -4.22 3.13 4.32
N GLY A 116 -5.43 2.72 4.71
CA GLY A 116 -6.46 3.60 5.24
C GLY A 116 -7.18 2.99 6.45
N ALA A 117 -7.62 3.84 7.38
CA ALA A 117 -8.59 3.45 8.39
C ALA A 117 -10.02 3.65 7.85
N LEU A 118 -10.87 2.66 8.07
CA LEU A 118 -12.31 2.70 7.84
C LEU A 118 -13.02 2.73 9.19
N SER A 119 -14.33 3.01 9.20
CA SER A 119 -15.14 2.95 10.42
C SER A 119 -15.21 1.55 11.03
N ASP A 120 -14.95 0.51 10.24
CA ASP A 120 -15.10 -0.88 10.64
C ASP A 120 -13.84 -1.74 10.41
N GLY A 121 -12.69 -1.12 10.18
CA GLY A 121 -11.46 -1.85 9.94
C GLY A 121 -10.32 -1.03 9.35
N PHE A 122 -9.29 -1.74 8.92
CA PHE A 122 -8.26 -1.20 8.03
C PHE A 122 -8.50 -1.62 6.59
N SER A 123 -8.11 -0.76 5.66
CA SER A 123 -8.10 -1.02 4.22
C SER A 123 -6.67 -0.95 3.71
N LEU A 124 -6.30 -1.94 2.89
CA LEU A 124 -5.02 -1.99 2.20
C LEU A 124 -5.30 -2.29 0.72
N SER A 125 -4.71 -1.50 -0.18
CA SER A 125 -4.78 -1.71 -1.63
C SER A 125 -3.46 -1.43 -2.32
#